data_AF-A0A652YU57-F1
#
_entry.id   AF-A0A652YU57-F1
#
_cell.length_a   1.000
_cell.length_b   1.000
_cell.length_c   1.000
_cell.angle_alpha   90.00
_cell.angle_beta   90.00
_cell.angle_gamma   90.00
#
_symmetry.space_group_name_H-M   'P 1'
#
loop_
_entity.id
_entity.type
_entity.pdbx_description
1 polymer ?
#
loop_
_entity_poly.entity_id
_entity_poly.type
_entity_poly.pdbx_seq_one_letter_code
_entity_poly.pdbx_strand_id
1 'polypeptide(L)'
;MGNVPSGSQDLRVVGEIQVDEDGFFALVNASTYEGFVDEDWSLPQLLEHFAAARRLASAFVVFVGPEADGTAVNVRLGHPKRVPDDGASARIDVTDGVLFVPSFTDLTMAAQFADSAVVEHPERTTQVHVPGGTYEILAWRTGESLHVSLERVGEQPLAVPTDQWDGTIAWFSA
;
A
#
# COMPACT_ATOMS: atom_id res chain seq x y z
N MET A 1 -1.78 -34.81 18.74
CA MET A 1 -0.47 -34.28 18.30
C MET A 1 -0.68 -33.61 16.96
N GLY A 2 -0.49 -32.30 16.92
CA GLY A 2 -0.73 -31.47 15.74
C GLY A 2 -0.66 -30.01 16.14
N ASN A 3 0.42 -29.62 16.82
CA ASN A 3 0.75 -28.22 17.00
C ASN A 3 1.11 -27.69 15.61
N VAL A 4 0.24 -26.86 15.03
CA VAL A 4 0.65 -25.92 13.98
C VAL A 4 0.77 -24.56 14.65
N PRO A 5 1.98 -24.08 14.94
CA PRO A 5 2.22 -22.67 15.08
C PRO A 5 3.09 -22.23 13.90
N SER A 6 2.62 -21.24 13.13
CA SER A 6 3.40 -20.04 12.80
C SER A 6 2.77 -19.32 11.60
N GLY A 7 1.88 -18.36 11.89
CA GLY A 7 1.39 -17.41 10.88
C GLY A 7 2.38 -16.27 10.58
N SER A 8 3.69 -16.45 10.85
CA SER A 8 4.70 -15.39 10.72
C SER A 8 5.93 -15.78 9.90
N GLN A 9 5.95 -16.95 9.24
CA GLN A 9 7.10 -17.37 8.41
C GLN A 9 7.04 -16.82 6.98
N ASP A 10 5.89 -16.33 6.54
CA ASP A 10 5.64 -15.99 5.12
C ASP A 10 5.75 -14.49 4.80
N LEU A 11 5.92 -13.64 5.82
CA LEU A 11 6.16 -12.20 5.66
C LEU A 11 7.60 -11.89 5.99
N ARG A 12 8.30 -11.27 5.05
CA ARG A 12 9.64 -10.74 5.28
C ARG A 12 9.74 -9.33 4.73
N VAL A 13 10.11 -8.39 5.60
CA VAL A 13 10.42 -7.02 5.22
C VAL A 13 11.94 -6.90 5.03
N VAL A 14 12.36 -6.28 3.92
CA VAL A 14 13.76 -5.93 3.65
C VAL A 14 13.83 -4.41 3.52
N GLY A 15 14.46 -3.78 4.52
CA GLY A 15 14.46 -2.32 4.69
C GLY A 15 13.64 -1.89 5.91
N GLU A 16 13.61 -0.59 6.14
CA GLU A 16 12.72 0.06 7.10
C GLU A 16 11.50 0.58 6.36
N ILE A 17 10.30 0.40 6.94
CA ILE A 17 9.06 0.94 6.39
C ILE A 17 8.63 2.11 7.26
N GLN A 18 8.65 3.29 6.66
CA GLN A 18 8.18 4.53 7.24
C GLN A 18 7.30 5.26 6.23
N VAL A 19 6.46 6.16 6.73
CA VAL A 19 5.81 7.16 5.90
C VAL A 19 6.89 8.10 5.34
N ASP A 20 6.77 8.46 4.07
CA ASP A 20 7.77 9.30 3.42
C ASP A 20 7.66 10.78 3.83
N GLU A 21 8.63 11.60 3.41
CA GLU A 21 8.75 12.99 3.84
C GLU A 21 7.55 13.86 3.42
N ASP A 22 6.86 13.47 2.34
CA ASP A 22 5.64 14.13 1.87
C ASP A 22 4.37 13.66 2.61
N GLY A 23 4.51 12.75 3.58
CA GLY A 23 3.41 12.26 4.40
C GLY A 23 2.59 11.15 3.76
N PHE A 24 3.08 10.53 2.68
CA PHE A 24 2.44 9.42 1.99
C PHE A 24 3.01 8.06 2.43
N PHE A 25 2.17 7.05 2.28
CA PHE A 25 2.60 5.66 2.35
C PHE A 25 2.03 4.91 1.16
N ALA A 26 2.86 4.07 0.54
CA ALA A 26 2.48 3.29 -0.61
C ALA A 26 2.90 1.81 -0.49
N LEU A 27 2.04 0.92 -0.96
CA LEU A 27 2.38 -0.45 -1.33
C LEU A 27 2.10 -0.62 -2.81
N VAL A 28 3.10 -1.05 -3.58
CA VAL A 28 3.00 -1.15 -5.05
C VAL A 28 3.40 -2.54 -5.51
N ASN A 29 2.56 -3.15 -6.34
CA ASN A 29 2.97 -4.25 -7.19
C ASN A 29 3.58 -3.68 -8.47
N ALA A 30 4.90 -3.55 -8.45
CA ALA A 30 5.67 -2.93 -9.54
C ALA A 30 5.49 -3.63 -10.90
N SER A 31 5.14 -4.92 -10.92
CA SER A 31 4.94 -5.65 -12.19
C SER A 31 3.65 -5.28 -12.94
N THR A 32 2.67 -4.72 -12.21
CA THR A 32 1.34 -4.37 -12.74
C THR A 32 1.00 -2.90 -12.63
N TYR A 33 1.85 -2.12 -11.95
CA TYR A 33 1.64 -0.69 -11.80
C TYR A 33 2.12 0.03 -13.06
N GLU A 34 1.19 0.64 -13.77
CA GLU A 34 1.48 1.58 -14.87
C GLU A 34 1.71 2.95 -14.25
N GLY A 35 2.91 3.53 -14.39
CA GLY A 35 3.27 4.77 -13.70
C GLY A 35 2.84 6.04 -14.42
N PHE A 36 3.06 6.11 -15.74
CA PHE A 36 2.95 7.35 -16.49
C PHE A 36 1.53 7.93 -16.52
N VAL A 37 1.42 9.23 -16.25
CA VAL A 37 0.19 10.01 -16.31
C VAL A 37 0.28 11.03 -17.44
N ASP A 38 1.19 11.99 -17.30
CA ASP A 38 1.43 13.10 -18.24
C ASP A 38 2.72 13.84 -17.81
N GLU A 39 3.47 14.44 -18.75
CA GLU A 39 4.68 15.22 -18.41
C GLU A 39 4.34 16.48 -17.57
N ASP A 40 3.15 17.04 -17.77
CA ASP A 40 2.62 18.23 -17.08
C ASP A 40 1.36 17.87 -16.26
N TRP A 41 1.37 16.72 -15.58
CA TRP A 41 0.23 16.29 -14.77
C TRP A 41 -0.18 17.35 -13.74
N SER A 42 -1.49 17.47 -13.52
CA SER A 42 -2.06 18.23 -12.40
C SER A 42 -2.28 17.33 -11.19
N LEU A 43 -2.29 17.90 -9.99
CA LEU A 43 -2.55 17.13 -8.76
C LEU A 43 -3.84 16.30 -8.85
N PRO A 44 -5.00 16.82 -9.34
CA PRO A 44 -6.19 15.98 -9.52
C PRO A 44 -5.99 14.78 -10.44
N GLN A 45 -5.21 14.90 -11.52
CA GLN A 45 -4.88 13.76 -12.39
C GLN A 45 -4.05 12.71 -11.65
N LEU A 46 -3.08 13.14 -10.85
CA LEU A 46 -2.26 12.24 -10.04
C LEU A 46 -3.10 11.50 -8.98
N LEU A 47 -3.99 12.20 -8.30
CA LEU A 47 -4.88 11.58 -7.31
C LEU A 47 -5.85 10.57 -7.96
N GLU A 48 -6.42 10.89 -9.13
CA GLU A 48 -7.26 9.96 -9.89
C GLU A 48 -6.45 8.74 -10.38
N HIS A 49 -5.19 8.95 -10.77
CA HIS A 49 -4.29 7.87 -11.15
C HIS A 49 -4.07 6.89 -9.99
N PHE A 50 -3.78 7.37 -8.78
CA PHE A 50 -3.65 6.50 -7.61
C PHE A 50 -4.97 5.78 -7.28
N ALA A 51 -6.12 6.44 -7.44
CA ALA A 51 -7.42 5.80 -7.30
C ALA A 51 -7.67 4.72 -8.36
N ALA A 52 -7.21 4.92 -9.60
CA ALA A 52 -7.25 3.91 -10.66
C ALA A 52 -6.36 2.72 -10.34
N ALA A 53 -5.10 2.94 -9.93
CA ALA A 53 -4.17 1.89 -9.54
C ALA A 53 -4.71 1.04 -8.37
N ARG A 54 -5.37 1.69 -7.39
CA ARG A 54 -6.08 1.01 -6.31
C ARG A 54 -7.24 0.14 -6.80
N ARG A 55 -8.06 0.64 -7.73
CA ARG A 55 -9.15 -0.14 -8.34
C ARG A 55 -8.64 -1.34 -9.14
N LEU A 56 -7.46 -1.20 -9.75
CA LEU A 56 -6.78 -2.25 -10.51
C LEU A 56 -5.94 -3.19 -9.64
N ALA A 57 -5.97 -3.02 -8.31
CA ALA A 57 -5.19 -3.82 -7.36
C ALA A 57 -3.67 -3.79 -7.62
N SER A 58 -3.14 -2.74 -8.26
CA SER A 58 -1.71 -2.59 -8.54
C SER A 58 -0.98 -1.71 -7.53
N ALA A 59 -1.71 -0.85 -6.80
CA ALA A 59 -1.14 -0.05 -5.72
C ALA A 59 -2.16 0.28 -4.62
N PHE A 60 -1.64 0.54 -3.42
CA PHE A 60 -2.36 1.13 -2.30
C PHE A 60 -1.57 2.36 -1.85
N VAL A 61 -2.13 3.55 -2.05
CA VAL A 61 -1.51 4.83 -1.69
C VAL A 61 -2.42 5.54 -0.71
N VAL A 62 -1.86 6.03 0.40
CA VAL A 62 -2.58 6.80 1.42
C VAL A 62 -1.78 8.02 1.83
N PHE A 63 -2.49 9.12 2.09
CA PHE A 63 -1.91 10.30 2.71
C PHE A 63 -2.14 10.23 4.22
N VAL A 64 -1.06 10.02 4.97
CA VAL A 64 -1.08 9.87 6.42
C VAL A 64 -1.18 11.22 7.12
N GLY A 65 -0.58 12.25 6.53
CA GLY A 65 -0.63 13.63 6.99
C GLY A 65 0.70 14.36 6.80
N PRO A 66 0.70 15.70 6.76
CA PRO A 66 1.91 16.49 6.44
C PRO A 66 3.00 16.41 7.51
N GLU A 67 2.64 16.05 8.75
CA GLU A 67 3.57 15.89 9.87
C GLU A 67 3.90 14.41 10.15
N ALA A 68 3.62 13.52 9.18
CA ALA A 68 3.78 12.09 9.35
C ALA A 68 5.15 11.56 8.87
N ASP A 69 6.06 12.42 8.43
CA ASP A 69 7.43 12.04 8.06
C ASP A 69 8.07 11.16 9.14
N GLY A 70 8.67 10.05 8.70
CA GLY A 70 9.34 9.10 9.57
C GLY A 70 8.40 8.28 10.47
N THR A 71 7.08 8.41 10.33
CA THR A 71 6.12 7.58 11.08
C THR A 71 6.36 6.12 10.75
N ALA A 72 6.68 5.32 11.77
CA ALA A 72 6.92 3.89 11.60
C ALA A 72 5.68 3.17 11.09
N VAL A 73 5.86 2.31 10.08
CA VAL A 73 4.80 1.50 9.49
C VAL A 73 4.98 0.04 9.88
N ASN A 74 3.99 -0.49 10.60
CA ASN A 74 3.99 -1.86 11.06
C ASN A 74 3.18 -2.74 10.12
N VAL A 75 3.86 -3.50 9.26
CA VAL A 75 3.23 -4.44 8.33
C VAL A 75 3.10 -5.83 8.97
N ARG A 76 1.93 -6.46 8.83
CA ARG A 76 1.67 -7.83 9.29
C ARG A 76 0.77 -8.62 8.35
N LEU A 77 0.89 -9.95 8.40
CA LEU A 77 -0.11 -10.84 7.80
C LEU A 77 -1.27 -11.05 8.77
N GLY A 78 -2.46 -11.25 8.21
CA GLY A 78 -3.65 -11.55 8.97
C GLY A 78 -4.52 -10.31 9.24
N HIS A 79 -5.84 -10.48 9.22
CA HIS A 79 -6.76 -9.42 9.64
C HIS A 79 -6.65 -9.14 11.15
N PRO A 80 -6.73 -7.86 11.58
CA PRO A 80 -7.02 -7.55 12.97
C PRO A 80 -8.33 -8.20 13.42
N LYS A 81 -8.40 -8.61 14.68
CA LYS A 81 -9.65 -9.08 15.31
C LYS A 81 -10.77 -8.03 15.31
N ARG A 82 -10.43 -6.76 15.12
CA ARG A 82 -11.35 -5.63 15.00
C ARG A 82 -10.81 -4.67 13.94
N VAL A 83 -11.59 -4.48 12.88
CA VAL A 83 -11.32 -3.46 11.86
C VAL A 83 -11.67 -2.09 12.46
N PRO A 84 -10.74 -1.13 12.49
CA PRO A 84 -11.05 0.24 12.91
C PRO A 84 -12.00 0.91 11.90
N ASP A 85 -12.96 1.69 12.40
CA ASP A 85 -14.00 2.32 11.58
C ASP A 85 -13.43 3.43 10.66
N ASP A 86 -12.23 3.94 10.97
CA ASP A 86 -11.50 5.02 10.29
C ASP A 86 -10.31 4.54 9.45
N GLY A 87 -10.20 3.22 9.22
CA GLY A 87 -9.13 2.63 8.43
C GLY A 87 -9.31 2.79 6.92
N ALA A 88 -8.20 2.86 6.20
CA ALA A 88 -8.17 2.78 4.74
C ALA A 88 -8.05 1.31 4.32
N SER A 89 -8.81 0.86 3.32
CA SER A 89 -8.73 -0.52 2.82
C SER A 89 -8.60 -0.59 1.31
N ALA A 90 -7.98 -1.64 0.79
CA ALA A 90 -7.89 -1.89 -0.65
C ALA A 90 -7.65 -3.37 -0.93
N ARG A 91 -7.73 -3.75 -2.21
CA ARG A 91 -7.12 -4.99 -2.67
C ARG A 91 -5.81 -4.69 -3.36
N ILE A 92 -4.87 -5.62 -3.26
CA ILE A 92 -3.64 -5.61 -4.02
C ILE A 92 -3.34 -7.02 -4.50
N ASP A 93 -2.88 -7.15 -5.74
CA ASP A 93 -2.36 -8.40 -6.26
C ASP A 93 -0.85 -8.43 -6.03
N VAL A 94 -0.33 -9.59 -5.63
CA VAL A 94 1.10 -9.86 -5.47
C VAL A 94 1.48 -10.91 -6.50
N THR A 95 2.26 -10.54 -7.50
CA THR A 95 2.64 -11.40 -8.64
C THR A 95 4.00 -12.06 -8.40
N ASP A 96 5.02 -11.26 -8.12
CA ASP A 96 6.42 -11.72 -7.98
C ASP A 96 6.82 -12.07 -6.54
N GLY A 97 5.81 -12.28 -5.68
CA GLY A 97 6.02 -12.55 -4.26
C GLY A 97 6.60 -11.36 -3.49
N VAL A 98 6.43 -10.15 -4.01
CA VAL A 98 6.95 -8.91 -3.43
C VAL A 98 6.05 -7.73 -3.74
N LEU A 99 5.88 -6.87 -2.74
CA LEU A 99 5.39 -5.50 -2.89
C LEU A 99 6.53 -4.54 -2.54
N PHE A 100 6.54 -3.38 -3.18
CA PHE A 100 7.52 -2.34 -2.93
C PHE A 100 6.88 -1.17 -2.18
N VAL A 101 7.70 -0.48 -1.40
CA VAL A 101 7.33 0.75 -0.69
C VAL A 101 8.11 1.92 -1.32
N PRO A 102 7.63 2.47 -2.45
CA PRO A 102 8.23 3.66 -3.06
C PRO A 102 7.91 4.92 -2.25
N SER A 103 8.75 5.95 -2.40
CA SER A 103 8.47 7.31 -1.92
C SER A 103 7.45 8.03 -2.81
N PHE A 104 6.90 9.16 -2.34
CA PHE A 104 6.08 10.02 -3.19
C PHE A 104 6.87 10.60 -4.38
N THR A 105 8.18 10.85 -4.18
CA THR A 105 9.10 11.21 -5.28
C THR A 105 9.14 10.12 -6.34
N ASP A 106 9.30 8.84 -5.97
CA ASP A 106 9.32 7.74 -6.95
C ASP A 106 7.99 7.64 -7.72
N LEU A 107 6.85 7.79 -7.02
CA LEU A 107 5.52 7.77 -7.62
C LEU A 107 5.33 8.92 -8.62
N THR A 108 5.77 10.13 -8.27
CA THR A 108 5.59 11.33 -9.10
C THR A 108 6.57 11.36 -10.28
N MET A 109 7.78 10.84 -10.12
CA MET A 109 8.73 10.62 -11.22
C MET A 109 8.18 9.62 -12.23
N ALA A 110 7.65 8.48 -11.77
CA ALA A 110 7.01 7.51 -12.65
C ALA A 110 5.76 8.07 -13.34
N ALA A 111 5.02 8.97 -12.67
CA ALA A 111 3.88 9.67 -13.26
C ALA A 111 4.26 10.69 -14.32
N GLN A 112 5.42 11.35 -14.16
CA GLN A 112 5.87 12.41 -15.06
C GLN A 112 6.61 11.88 -16.29
N PHE A 113 7.40 10.82 -16.16
CA PHE A 113 8.31 10.36 -17.21
C PHE A 113 7.90 8.97 -17.72
N ALA A 114 7.54 8.88 -19.00
CA ALA A 114 7.02 7.65 -19.60
C ALA A 114 8.02 6.47 -19.62
N ASP A 115 9.31 6.78 -19.50
CA ASP A 115 10.40 5.81 -19.43
C ASP A 115 10.86 5.51 -17.99
N SER A 116 10.31 6.19 -16.98
CA SER A 116 10.61 5.95 -15.58
C SER A 116 9.69 4.88 -14.99
N ALA A 117 10.27 3.95 -14.25
CA ALA A 117 9.53 2.96 -13.49
C ALA A 117 9.37 3.42 -12.04
N VAL A 118 8.24 3.11 -11.40
CA VAL A 118 8.02 3.40 -9.97
C VAL A 118 9.07 2.74 -9.05
N VAL A 119 9.74 1.68 -9.54
CA VAL A 119 10.87 1.04 -8.87
C VAL A 119 11.99 0.85 -9.89
N GLU A 120 12.86 1.85 -10.02
CA GLU A 120 14.05 1.75 -10.90
C GLU A 120 15.18 0.93 -10.26
N HIS A 121 15.30 1.00 -8.94
CA HIS A 121 16.37 0.37 -8.16
C HIS A 121 15.79 -0.51 -7.03
N PRO A 122 15.32 -1.73 -7.36
CA PRO A 122 14.62 -2.59 -6.40
C PRO A 122 15.48 -2.92 -5.16
N GLU A 123 16.80 -2.96 -5.28
CA GLU A 123 17.72 -3.21 -4.16
C GLU A 123 17.80 -2.05 -3.15
N ARG A 124 17.30 -0.87 -3.52
CA ARG A 124 17.28 0.35 -2.69
C ARG A 124 15.88 0.69 -2.20
N THR A 125 14.84 0.20 -2.86
CA THR A 125 13.45 0.35 -2.45
C THR A 125 13.09 -0.69 -1.40
N THR A 126 12.45 -0.28 -0.31
CA THR A 126 12.01 -1.21 0.72
C THR A 126 11.03 -2.25 0.15
N GLN A 127 11.24 -3.52 0.53
CA GLN A 127 10.51 -4.67 -0.02
C GLN A 127 9.70 -5.38 1.07
N VAL A 128 8.47 -5.74 0.73
CA VAL A 128 7.57 -6.55 1.53
C VAL A 128 7.35 -7.87 0.80
N HIS A 129 8.10 -8.91 1.17
CA HIS A 129 7.95 -10.24 0.60
C HIS A 129 6.78 -10.97 1.25
N VAL A 130 5.84 -11.42 0.42
CA VAL A 130 4.70 -12.28 0.78
C VAL A 130 4.42 -13.23 -0.38
N PRO A 131 3.79 -14.40 -0.16
CA PRO A 131 3.41 -15.30 -1.26
C PRO A 131 2.57 -14.59 -2.33
N GLY A 132 2.67 -15.04 -3.58
CA GLY A 132 1.83 -14.51 -4.65
C GLY A 132 0.34 -14.77 -4.41
N GLY A 133 -0.50 -13.82 -4.84
CA GLY A 133 -1.97 -13.88 -4.73
C GLY A 133 -2.58 -12.52 -4.43
N THR A 134 -3.90 -12.49 -4.29
CA THR A 134 -4.64 -11.28 -3.95
C THR A 134 -4.73 -11.12 -2.43
N TYR A 135 -4.49 -9.91 -1.94
CA TYR A 135 -4.56 -9.54 -0.55
C TYR A 135 -5.55 -8.40 -0.34
N GLU A 136 -6.31 -8.47 0.75
CA GLU A 136 -6.98 -7.32 1.33
C GLU A 136 -6.00 -6.59 2.24
N ILE A 137 -5.78 -5.32 1.93
CA ILE A 137 -5.04 -4.37 2.74
C ILE A 137 -6.02 -3.65 3.64
N LEU A 138 -5.64 -3.52 4.91
CA LEU A 138 -6.23 -2.56 5.83
C LEU A 138 -5.10 -1.77 6.48
N ALA A 139 -5.20 -0.45 6.44
CA ALA A 139 -4.29 0.48 7.11
C ALA A 139 -5.05 1.34 8.12
N TRP A 140 -4.49 1.50 9.31
CA TRP A 140 -5.06 2.35 10.35
C TRP A 140 -3.96 2.94 11.22
N ARG A 141 -4.25 4.05 11.88
CA ARG A 141 -3.30 4.69 12.81
C ARG A 141 -3.60 4.27 14.24
N THR A 142 -2.56 4.20 15.06
CA THR A 142 -2.70 4.09 16.53
C THR A 142 -1.53 4.83 17.16
N GLY A 143 -1.81 5.95 17.83
CA GLY A 143 -0.76 6.84 18.32
C GLY A 143 0.12 7.36 17.18
N GLU A 144 1.43 7.19 17.33
CA GLU A 144 2.47 7.66 16.39
C GLU A 144 2.87 6.58 15.37
N SER A 145 2.00 5.62 15.08
CA SER A 145 2.31 4.53 14.15
C SER A 145 1.19 4.31 13.15
N LEU A 146 1.59 4.01 11.91
CA LEU A 146 0.72 3.41 10.92
C LEU A 146 0.80 1.90 11.05
N HIS A 147 -0.33 1.23 11.03
CA HIS A 147 -0.41 -0.22 10.98
C HIS A 147 -1.01 -0.63 9.66
N VAL A 148 -0.45 -1.66 9.05
CA VAL A 148 -0.91 -2.22 7.78
C VAL A 148 -1.03 -3.73 7.93
N SER A 149 -2.21 -4.27 7.66
CA SER A 149 -2.43 -5.71 7.58
C SER A 149 -2.69 -6.15 6.15
N LEU A 150 -2.14 -7.30 5.81
CA LEU A 150 -2.34 -8.01 4.56
C LEU A 150 -3.03 -9.35 4.88
N GLU A 151 -4.30 -9.49 4.51
CA GLU A 151 -4.99 -10.77 4.56
C GLU A 151 -5.04 -11.35 3.16
N ARG A 152 -4.53 -12.56 2.98
CA ARG A 152 -4.68 -13.25 1.71
C ARG A 152 -6.15 -13.59 1.51
N VAL A 153 -6.73 -13.10 0.42
CA VAL A 153 -8.11 -13.44 0.07
C VAL A 153 -8.12 -14.91 -0.34
N GLY A 154 -8.74 -15.76 0.49
CA GLY A 154 -9.08 -17.13 0.08
C GLY A 154 -10.12 -17.11 -1.03
N GLU A 155 -10.50 -18.26 -1.59
CA GLU A 155 -11.55 -18.36 -2.63
C GLU A 155 -12.96 -17.89 -2.18
N GLN A 156 -13.12 -17.33 -0.97
CA GLN A 156 -14.38 -16.77 -0.50
C GLN A 156 -14.28 -15.27 -0.22
N PRO A 157 -15.16 -14.44 -0.80
CA PRO A 157 -15.20 -13.01 -0.54
C PRO A 157 -15.81 -12.76 0.84
N LEU A 158 -15.11 -11.99 1.68
CA LEU A 158 -15.71 -11.39 2.88
C LEU A 158 -16.32 -10.03 2.52
N ALA A 159 -17.37 -9.67 3.26
CA ALA A 159 -18.12 -8.45 3.07
C ALA A 159 -17.22 -7.23 3.29
N VAL A 160 -16.87 -6.57 2.20
CA VAL A 160 -16.30 -5.22 2.21
C VAL A 160 -17.33 -4.32 2.90
N PRO A 161 -16.98 -3.57 3.96
CA PRO A 161 -17.85 -2.52 4.45
C PRO A 161 -18.17 -1.58 3.30
N THR A 162 -19.45 -1.51 2.96
CA THR A 162 -19.95 -0.68 1.87
C THR A 162 -19.60 0.77 2.13
N ASP A 163 -18.60 1.24 1.40
CA ASP A 163 -18.48 2.56 0.79
C ASP A 163 -19.03 3.74 1.62
N GLN A 164 -18.13 4.41 2.33
CA GLN A 164 -18.19 5.86 2.51
C GLN A 164 -16.87 6.43 2.00
N TRP A 165 -16.66 6.43 0.68
CA TRP A 165 -15.50 7.08 0.09
C TRP A 165 -15.90 7.86 -1.17
N ASP A 166 -15.64 9.16 -1.14
CA ASP A 166 -16.12 10.14 -2.13
C ASP A 166 -15.13 10.43 -3.27
N GLY A 167 -14.08 9.61 -3.41
CA GLY A 167 -13.10 9.74 -4.50
C GLY A 167 -11.84 10.54 -4.17
N THR A 168 -11.53 10.78 -2.89
CA THR A 168 -10.27 11.46 -2.48
C THR A 168 -9.44 10.55 -1.58
N ILE A 169 -8.16 10.29 -1.92
CA ILE A 169 -7.19 9.43 -1.17
C ILE A 169 -7.52 9.33 0.32
N ALA A 170 -7.55 8.13 0.91
CA ALA A 170 -7.92 7.98 2.33
C ALA A 170 -7.14 8.95 3.23
N TRP A 171 -7.85 9.91 3.82
CA TRP A 171 -7.33 10.90 4.74
C TRP A 171 -7.48 10.37 6.15
N PHE A 172 -6.38 10.25 6.90
CA PHE A 172 -6.47 10.14 8.35
C PHE A 172 -6.66 11.56 8.91
N SER A 173 -7.83 11.85 9.47
CA SER A 173 -8.03 13.12 10.19
C SER A 173 -7.16 13.15 11.45
N ALA A 174 -6.51 14.27 11.69
CA ALA A 174 -5.80 14.59 12.94
C ALA A 174 -6.73 14.54 14.16
#